data_AF-L7KPL8-F1
#
_entry.id   AF-L7KPL8-F1
#
_cell.length_a   1.000
_cell.length_b   1.000
_cell.length_c   1.000
_cell.angle_alpha   90.00
_cell.angle_beta   90.00
_cell.angle_gamma   90.00
#
_symmetry.space_group_name_H-M   'P 1'
#
loop_
_entity.id
_entity.type
_entity.pdbx_description
1 polymer ?
#
loop_
_entity_poly.entity_id
_entity_poly.type
_entity_poly.pdbx_seq_one_letter_code
_entity_poly.pdbx_strand_id
1 'polypeptide(L)'
;MQNQRVARYGFTPTQLSARAAYLLRGNDLGTMTSAAPRLYPHMWSWDAAFVTVGLAPLSVERAVIEMDTLLSAQWSNGMIPHIVFANGRDGYFPGPGRWECARLAECAPDYPETSGITQPPVHAIAVQRILDHSRRHGRSTRAVANEFIDRRWGALVRWHRWLAHARDPLGRGRITIYHGWESGMDNSPRWDGPYSRVVPGEDLPPYTRADLEHVADLSMRPTDLEYDRYIWLVEEMKRAHYDDAVLPKVMDFMVEDVFVSAIFAVACDVLATIGEDYSKPRSDVRDLRAWSDRFKAGVVAAANDRNGAARDYDLRAGQWINSETIAVFAPLLCGGLSRERERALLRLFDGPRFCGHPDLRFTVPPSTSPISADFRPREYWRGPVWPVMTWLFSWAFARRGWTERSARLREEGLRQATDGAFAEYYEPFTGEALGSMQQSWTAASVLDWLD
;
A
#
# COMPACT_ATOMS: atom_id res chain seq x y z
N MET A 1 -23.56 43.42 -13.57
CA MET A 1 -22.48 43.54 -12.57
C MET A 1 -22.62 42.33 -11.66
N GLN A 2 -21.68 41.42 -11.46
CA GLN A 2 -20.31 41.27 -11.91
C GLN A 2 -20.05 39.76 -11.78
N ASN A 3 -19.76 39.09 -12.90
CA ASN A 3 -19.32 37.70 -12.94
C ASN A 3 -17.98 37.64 -12.19
N GLN A 4 -17.96 37.21 -10.93
CA GLN A 4 -16.73 36.75 -10.31
C GLN A 4 -16.37 35.41 -10.94
N ARG A 5 -15.61 35.47 -12.04
CA ARG A 5 -14.76 34.36 -12.47
C ARG A 5 -13.81 34.06 -11.30
N VAL A 6 -14.15 33.06 -10.49
CA VAL A 6 -13.16 32.41 -9.62
C VAL A 6 -12.07 31.89 -10.56
N ALA A 7 -10.88 32.47 -10.47
CA ALA A 7 -9.74 32.00 -11.26
C ALA A 7 -9.55 30.51 -10.97
N ARG A 8 -9.50 29.69 -12.02
CA ARG A 8 -9.10 28.28 -11.92
C ARG A 8 -7.61 28.25 -11.55
N TYR A 9 -7.30 28.32 -10.26
CA TYR A 9 -5.97 28.04 -9.75
C TYR A 9 -5.76 26.53 -9.78
N GLY A 10 -5.30 26.01 -10.92
CA GLY A 10 -4.97 24.60 -11.10
C GLY A 10 -4.33 24.35 -12.46
N PHE A 11 -3.49 23.32 -12.55
CA PHE A 11 -2.83 22.93 -13.80
C PHE A 11 -3.81 22.27 -14.78
N THR A 12 -3.61 22.48 -16.08
CA THR A 12 -4.32 21.70 -17.12
C THR A 12 -3.91 20.22 -17.06
N PRO A 13 -4.70 19.28 -17.62
CA PRO A 13 -4.31 17.87 -17.66
C PRO A 13 -2.91 17.63 -18.27
N THR A 14 -2.56 18.34 -19.34
CA THR A 14 -1.24 18.24 -19.96
C THR A 14 -0.11 18.79 -19.08
N GLN A 15 -0.33 19.93 -18.41
CA GLN A 15 0.63 20.49 -17.46
C GLN A 15 0.81 19.60 -16.24
N LEU A 16 -0.27 19.01 -15.74
CA LEU A 16 -0.28 18.14 -14.58
C LEU A 16 0.45 16.82 -14.87
N SER A 17 0.17 16.19 -16.03
CA SER A 17 0.89 15.01 -16.50
C SER A 17 2.39 15.28 -16.67
N ALA A 18 2.77 16.40 -17.31
CA ALA A 18 4.17 16.78 -17.47
C ALA A 18 4.90 16.98 -16.12
N ARG A 19 4.24 17.61 -15.15
CA ARG A 19 4.79 17.80 -13.79
C ARG A 19 4.92 16.48 -13.04
N ALA A 20 3.95 15.59 -13.16
CA ALA A 20 3.98 14.26 -12.54
C ALA A 20 5.15 13.42 -13.09
N ALA A 21 5.34 13.43 -14.42
CA ALA A 21 6.47 12.76 -15.06
C ALA A 21 7.83 13.37 -14.62
N TYR A 22 7.90 14.70 -14.55
CA TYR A 22 9.10 15.40 -14.07
C TYR A 22 9.45 15.04 -12.62
N LEU A 23 8.43 14.96 -11.75
CA LEU A 23 8.59 14.55 -10.36
C LEU A 23 9.12 13.12 -10.26
N LEU A 24 8.49 12.14 -10.92
CA LEU A 24 8.97 10.75 -10.88
C LEU A 24 10.42 10.64 -11.35
N ARG A 25 10.79 11.38 -12.41
CA ARG A 25 12.18 11.41 -12.88
C ARG A 25 13.12 12.10 -11.89
N GLY A 26 12.65 13.11 -11.15
CA GLY A 26 13.42 13.80 -10.11
C GLY A 26 13.69 12.94 -8.87
N ASN A 27 12.77 12.02 -8.56
CA ASN A 27 12.90 11.08 -7.44
C ASN A 27 13.65 9.77 -7.82
N ASP A 28 13.97 9.58 -9.10
CA ASP A 28 14.71 8.44 -9.62
C ASP A 28 16.21 8.52 -9.25
N LEU A 29 16.68 7.54 -8.49
CA LEU A 29 18.06 7.41 -8.00
C LEU A 29 18.96 6.59 -8.92
N GLY A 30 18.46 6.21 -10.10
CA GLY A 30 19.15 5.40 -11.09
C GLY A 30 18.31 4.18 -11.46
N THR A 31 18.23 3.20 -10.55
CA THR A 31 17.45 1.96 -10.76
C THR A 31 16.26 1.81 -9.80
N MET A 32 16.19 2.66 -8.77
CA MET A 32 15.07 2.73 -7.83
C MET A 32 14.59 4.18 -7.73
N THR A 33 13.30 4.35 -7.43
CA THR A 33 12.71 5.66 -7.18
C THR A 33 12.44 5.82 -5.69
N SER A 34 12.88 6.94 -5.12
CA SER A 34 12.52 7.29 -3.74
C SER A 34 11.02 7.55 -3.62
N ALA A 35 10.40 7.14 -2.50
CA ALA A 35 8.97 7.39 -2.27
C ALA A 35 8.69 8.90 -2.13
N ALA A 36 9.62 9.65 -1.56
CA ALA A 36 9.62 11.11 -1.51
C ALA A 36 11.05 11.68 -1.52
N PRO A 37 11.25 12.96 -1.91
CA PRO A 37 12.59 13.54 -2.03
C PRO A 37 13.40 13.55 -0.73
N ARG A 38 12.74 13.75 0.43
CA ARG A 38 13.39 13.94 1.74
C ARG A 38 12.87 12.98 2.81
N LEU A 39 11.56 12.97 3.06
CA LEU A 39 10.95 12.19 4.15
C LEU A 39 11.14 10.67 3.95
N TYR A 40 11.14 10.21 2.69
CA TYR A 40 11.25 8.80 2.34
C TYR A 40 12.30 8.60 1.22
N PRO A 41 13.60 8.77 1.53
CA PRO A 41 14.68 8.89 0.54
C PRO A 41 15.17 7.54 -0.02
N HIS A 42 14.37 6.49 0.13
CA HIS A 42 14.63 5.09 -0.23
C HIS A 42 13.44 4.50 -1.00
N MET A 43 13.57 3.24 -1.42
CA MET A 43 12.50 2.52 -2.13
C MET A 43 11.60 1.80 -1.12
N TRP A 44 10.30 2.13 -1.13
CA TRP A 44 9.28 1.37 -0.40
C TRP A 44 8.60 0.36 -1.31
N SER A 45 8.24 -0.81 -0.80
CA SER A 45 7.78 -1.95 -1.58
C SER A 45 6.49 -1.68 -2.36
N TRP A 46 5.44 -1.18 -1.69
CA TRP A 46 4.20 -0.87 -2.40
C TRP A 46 4.30 0.45 -3.19
N ASP A 47 5.07 1.44 -2.72
CA ASP A 47 5.35 2.68 -3.45
C ASP A 47 6.03 2.37 -4.78
N ALA A 48 7.03 1.48 -4.80
CA ALA A 48 7.70 1.02 -6.01
C ALA A 48 6.71 0.40 -7.01
N ALA A 49 5.73 -0.38 -6.53
CA ALA A 49 4.69 -0.91 -7.40
C ALA A 49 3.81 0.21 -7.99
N PHE A 50 3.42 1.22 -7.21
CA PHE A 50 2.69 2.38 -7.74
C PHE A 50 3.56 3.22 -8.68
N VAL A 51 4.84 3.42 -8.36
CA VAL A 51 5.79 4.09 -9.25
C VAL A 51 5.90 3.35 -10.58
N THR A 52 5.99 2.02 -10.57
CA THR A 52 5.94 1.20 -11.77
C THR A 52 4.68 1.45 -12.61
N VAL A 53 3.52 1.59 -11.95
CA VAL A 53 2.27 1.96 -12.64
C VAL A 53 2.40 3.31 -13.34
N GLY A 54 2.93 4.33 -12.66
CA GLY A 54 3.15 5.67 -13.24
C GLY A 54 4.24 5.72 -14.31
N LEU A 55 5.25 4.85 -14.22
CA LEU A 55 6.33 4.73 -15.20
C LEU A 55 5.90 3.98 -16.46
N ALA A 56 4.94 3.05 -16.38
CA ALA A 56 4.48 2.26 -17.52
C ALA A 56 4.03 3.09 -18.75
N PRO A 57 3.27 4.19 -18.62
CA PRO A 57 2.98 5.08 -19.75
C PRO A 57 4.20 5.88 -20.27
N LEU A 58 5.23 6.08 -19.44
CA LEU A 58 6.40 6.88 -19.79
C LEU A 58 7.52 6.06 -20.44
N SER A 59 7.84 4.91 -19.84
CA SER A 59 8.87 3.98 -20.27
C SER A 59 8.64 2.61 -19.61
N VAL A 60 8.18 1.65 -20.41
CA VAL A 60 8.05 0.24 -20.00
C VAL A 60 9.39 -0.33 -19.51
N GLU A 61 10.50 0.03 -20.14
CA GLU A 61 11.85 -0.39 -19.72
C GLU A 61 12.18 0.09 -18.31
N ARG A 62 11.94 1.38 -18.00
CA ARG A 62 12.20 1.92 -16.66
C ARG A 62 11.24 1.35 -15.61
N ALA A 63 9.99 1.10 -15.99
CA ALA A 63 9.00 0.44 -15.13
C ALA A 63 9.41 -0.99 -14.76
N VAL A 64 10.00 -1.73 -15.71
CA VAL A 64 10.60 -3.06 -15.49
C VAL A 64 11.81 -2.96 -14.56
N ILE A 65 12.70 -1.98 -14.76
CA ILE A 65 13.89 -1.77 -13.90
C ILE A 65 13.49 -1.52 -12.43
N GLU A 66 12.42 -0.76 -12.18
CA GLU A 66 11.91 -0.52 -10.82
C GLU A 66 11.53 -1.85 -10.15
N MET A 67 10.76 -2.69 -10.83
CA MET A 67 10.36 -4.01 -10.33
C MET A 67 11.54 -4.97 -10.20
N ASP A 68 12.49 -4.96 -11.15
CA ASP A 68 13.71 -5.77 -11.07
C ASP A 68 14.55 -5.41 -9.85
N THR A 69 14.65 -4.13 -9.50
CA THR A 69 15.40 -3.63 -8.34
C THR A 69 14.73 -4.03 -7.03
N LEU A 70 13.41 -3.89 -6.93
CA LEU A 70 12.67 -4.37 -5.75
C LEU A 70 12.82 -5.89 -5.59
N LEU A 71 12.66 -6.66 -6.67
CA LEU A 71 12.74 -8.12 -6.64
C LEU A 71 14.17 -8.65 -6.47
N SER A 72 15.21 -7.84 -6.68
CA SER A 72 16.57 -8.22 -6.28
C SER A 72 16.79 -8.15 -4.78
N ALA A 73 15.96 -7.41 -4.05
CA ALA A 73 15.99 -7.30 -2.59
C ALA A 73 15.09 -8.33 -1.89
N GLN A 74 14.44 -9.22 -2.67
CA GLN A 74 13.62 -10.30 -2.13
C GLN A 74 14.48 -11.23 -1.28
N TRP A 75 14.00 -11.53 -0.07
CA TRP A 75 14.63 -12.49 0.83
C TRP A 75 14.56 -13.91 0.27
N SER A 76 15.45 -14.78 0.72
CA SER A 76 15.56 -16.16 0.21
C SER A 76 14.30 -17.01 0.51
N ASN A 77 13.58 -16.70 1.60
CA ASN A 77 12.28 -17.29 1.95
C ASN A 77 11.11 -16.80 1.06
N GLY A 78 11.33 -15.77 0.24
CA GLY A 78 10.33 -15.18 -0.66
C GLY A 78 9.75 -13.85 -0.18
N MET A 79 10.01 -13.41 1.05
CA MET A 79 9.53 -12.11 1.54
C MET A 79 10.08 -10.96 0.68
N ILE A 80 9.21 -10.05 0.27
CA ILE A 80 9.63 -8.74 -0.23
C ILE A 80 9.62 -7.77 0.97
N PRO A 81 10.78 -7.23 1.39
CA PRO A 81 10.85 -6.31 2.51
C PRO A 81 10.21 -4.97 2.15
N HIS A 82 9.68 -4.25 3.14
CA HIS A 82 8.98 -2.99 2.90
C HIS A 82 9.89 -1.84 2.49
N ILE A 83 11.17 -1.87 2.87
CA ILE A 83 12.17 -0.87 2.46
C ILE A 83 13.39 -1.56 1.86
N VAL A 84 13.83 -1.04 0.72
CA VAL A 84 15.16 -1.29 0.14
C VAL A 84 15.97 0.01 0.28
N PHE A 85 17.02 -0.02 1.09
CA PHE A 85 17.80 1.17 1.41
C PHE A 85 18.69 1.58 0.23
N ALA A 86 18.72 2.89 -0.04
CA ALA A 86 19.59 3.47 -1.06
C ALA A 86 21.00 3.66 -0.49
N ASN A 87 22.03 3.24 -1.22
CA ASN A 87 23.42 3.36 -0.77
C ASN A 87 23.82 4.80 -0.45
N GLY A 88 24.48 4.97 0.71
CA GLY A 88 25.06 6.25 1.11
C GLY A 88 24.03 7.36 1.35
N ARG A 89 22.77 7.00 1.60
CA ARG A 89 21.73 7.96 1.99
C ARG A 89 21.33 7.75 3.44
N ASP A 90 21.44 8.83 4.21
CA ASP A 90 20.90 8.94 5.56
C ASP A 90 19.62 9.80 5.56
N GLY A 91 19.10 10.12 6.75
CA GLY A 91 17.96 11.03 6.91
C GLY A 91 16.61 10.34 7.09
N TYR A 92 16.60 9.00 7.18
CA TYR A 92 15.44 8.20 7.55
C TYR A 92 15.75 7.33 8.78
N PHE A 93 14.79 7.22 9.69
CA PHE A 93 14.85 6.34 10.85
C PHE A 93 13.52 5.58 11.00
N PRO A 94 13.54 4.25 11.23
CA PRO A 94 14.70 3.38 11.44
C PRO A 94 15.45 3.01 10.16
N GLY A 95 16.75 3.34 10.10
CA GLY A 95 17.66 3.00 9.00
C GLY A 95 18.23 1.57 9.10
N PRO A 96 19.07 1.13 8.15
CA PRO A 96 19.57 -0.24 8.08
C PRO A 96 20.31 -0.68 9.35
N GLY A 97 21.06 0.23 9.98
CA GLY A 97 21.76 -0.03 11.24
C GLY A 97 20.84 -0.27 12.44
N ARG A 98 19.56 0.12 12.39
CA ARG A 98 18.58 -0.23 13.43
C ARG A 98 17.95 -1.61 13.17
N TRP A 99 17.66 -1.91 11.91
CA TRP A 99 17.10 -3.19 11.48
C TRP A 99 18.10 -4.34 11.62
N GLU A 100 19.36 -4.12 11.24
CA GLU A 100 20.45 -5.11 11.32
C GLU A 100 20.14 -6.43 10.58
N CYS A 101 19.27 -6.40 9.57
CA CYS A 101 18.82 -7.61 8.87
C CYS A 101 19.98 -8.38 8.22
N ALA A 102 20.91 -7.69 7.57
CA ALA A 102 22.09 -8.32 6.96
C ALA A 102 22.97 -9.09 7.95
N ARG A 103 22.86 -8.76 9.25
CA ARG A 103 23.61 -9.43 10.33
C ARG A 103 22.78 -10.51 11.04
N LEU A 104 21.49 -10.26 11.24
CA LEU A 104 20.62 -11.05 12.12
C LEU A 104 19.72 -12.04 11.40
N ALA A 105 19.25 -11.71 10.19
CA ALA A 105 18.25 -12.48 9.48
C ALA A 105 18.91 -13.41 8.45
N GLU A 106 18.80 -14.72 8.66
CA GLU A 106 19.36 -15.74 7.74
C GLU A 106 18.80 -15.61 6.31
N CYS A 107 17.55 -15.17 6.18
CA CYS A 107 16.88 -15.06 4.90
C CYS A 107 17.11 -13.72 4.18
N ALA A 108 17.69 -12.72 4.83
CA ALA A 108 17.94 -11.43 4.20
C ALA A 108 19.03 -11.54 3.13
N PRO A 109 18.94 -10.76 2.04
CA PRO A 109 20.05 -10.66 1.09
C PRO A 109 21.24 -9.95 1.76
N ASP A 110 22.46 -10.37 1.39
CA ASP A 110 23.70 -9.67 1.82
C ASP A 110 23.73 -8.21 1.32
N TYR A 111 23.16 -7.99 0.14
CA TYR A 111 22.98 -6.68 -0.49
C TYR A 111 21.81 -6.75 -1.51
N PRO A 112 20.99 -5.68 -1.66
CA PRO A 112 21.01 -4.42 -0.91
C PRO A 112 20.56 -4.59 0.56
N GLU A 113 20.87 -3.61 1.41
CA GLU A 113 20.34 -3.58 2.77
C GLU A 113 18.82 -3.35 2.74
N THR A 114 18.10 -4.07 3.61
CA THR A 114 16.63 -4.03 3.65
C THR A 114 16.11 -3.98 5.08
N SER A 115 14.88 -3.52 5.24
CA SER A 115 14.12 -3.69 6.49
C SER A 115 13.75 -5.16 6.76
N GLY A 116 13.28 -5.47 7.97
CA GLY A 116 12.90 -6.84 8.37
C GLY A 116 11.42 -7.18 8.32
N ILE A 117 10.57 -6.29 7.81
CA ILE A 117 9.11 -6.47 7.70
C ILE A 117 8.64 -6.34 6.25
N THR A 118 7.39 -6.71 5.98
CA THR A 118 6.80 -6.69 4.62
C THR A 118 5.78 -5.57 4.41
N GLN A 119 5.13 -5.53 3.24
CA GLN A 119 4.09 -4.55 2.88
C GLN A 119 3.03 -5.15 1.93
N PRO A 120 1.91 -4.45 1.64
CA PRO A 120 0.81 -4.99 0.84
C PRO A 120 1.24 -5.48 -0.57
N PRO A 121 0.74 -6.64 -1.05
CA PRO A 121 1.19 -7.28 -2.29
C PRO A 121 0.56 -6.71 -3.56
N VAL A 122 0.70 -5.40 -3.80
CA VAL A 122 0.17 -4.73 -5.01
C VAL A 122 1.01 -4.99 -6.28
N HIS A 123 2.12 -5.72 -6.16
CA HIS A 123 3.12 -5.92 -7.23
C HIS A 123 2.54 -6.54 -8.49
N ALA A 124 1.64 -7.53 -8.37
CA ALA A 124 1.00 -8.15 -9.54
C ALA A 124 0.15 -7.16 -10.35
N ILE A 125 -0.43 -6.14 -9.69
CA ILE A 125 -1.18 -5.07 -10.35
C ILE A 125 -0.22 -4.21 -11.18
N ALA A 126 0.94 -3.84 -10.61
CA ALA A 126 1.97 -3.10 -11.32
C ALA A 126 2.51 -3.86 -12.55
N VAL A 127 2.73 -5.17 -12.39
CA VAL A 127 3.10 -6.06 -13.49
C VAL A 127 2.02 -6.08 -14.58
N GLN A 128 0.74 -6.13 -14.21
CA GLN A 128 -0.34 -6.05 -15.19
C GLN A 128 -0.29 -4.74 -15.98
N ARG A 129 -0.05 -3.60 -15.32
CA ARG A 129 0.08 -2.30 -16.00
C ARG A 129 1.28 -2.27 -16.96
N ILE A 130 2.45 -2.79 -16.58
CA ILE A 130 3.58 -2.97 -17.51
C ILE A 130 3.14 -3.71 -18.78
N LEU A 131 2.42 -4.82 -18.61
CA LEU A 131 1.98 -5.66 -19.73
C LEU A 131 0.92 -4.96 -20.59
N ASP A 132 -0.05 -4.28 -19.98
CA ASP A 132 -1.06 -3.47 -20.67
C ASP A 132 -0.42 -2.41 -21.57
N HIS A 133 0.52 -1.64 -21.02
CA HIS A 133 1.21 -0.60 -21.77
C HIS A 133 2.11 -1.19 -22.85
N SER A 134 2.86 -2.26 -22.56
CA SER A 134 3.72 -2.89 -23.57
C SER A 134 2.92 -3.39 -24.78
N ARG A 135 1.71 -3.93 -24.59
CA ARG A 135 0.82 -4.38 -25.68
C ARG A 135 0.40 -3.25 -26.63
N ARG A 136 0.30 -2.02 -26.14
CA ARG A 136 -0.03 -0.83 -26.95
C ARG A 136 1.17 -0.32 -27.78
N HIS A 137 2.38 -0.80 -27.48
CA HIS A 137 3.63 -0.35 -28.11
C HIS A 137 4.18 -1.37 -29.13
N GLY A 138 5.33 -1.02 -29.73
CA GLY A 138 6.02 -1.81 -30.75
C GLY A 138 6.52 -3.18 -30.25
N ARG A 139 7.05 -3.98 -31.18
CA ARG A 139 7.53 -5.35 -30.89
C ARG A 139 8.68 -5.37 -29.86
N SER A 140 9.58 -4.40 -29.89
CA SER A 140 10.71 -4.29 -28.95
C SER A 140 10.24 -4.09 -27.51
N THR A 141 9.32 -3.16 -27.28
CA THR A 141 8.76 -2.89 -25.93
C THR A 141 8.03 -4.10 -25.35
N ARG A 142 7.31 -4.86 -26.20
CA ARG A 142 6.71 -6.14 -25.79
C ARG A 142 7.74 -7.18 -25.41
N ALA A 143 8.85 -7.26 -26.16
CA ALA A 143 9.92 -8.20 -25.85
C ALA A 143 10.53 -7.93 -24.46
N VAL A 144 10.74 -6.66 -24.10
CA VAL A 144 11.23 -6.26 -22.76
C VAL A 144 10.30 -6.76 -21.65
N ALA A 145 9.00 -6.53 -21.78
CA ALA A 145 8.02 -6.96 -20.78
C ALA A 145 7.92 -8.49 -20.69
N ASN A 146 7.97 -9.19 -21.83
CA ASN A 146 7.95 -10.66 -21.86
C ASN A 146 9.19 -11.25 -21.18
N GLU A 147 10.38 -10.72 -21.49
CA GLU A 147 11.64 -11.17 -20.89
C GLU A 147 11.65 -10.94 -19.37
N PHE A 148 11.12 -9.80 -18.91
CA PHE A 148 10.93 -9.55 -17.48
C PHE A 148 10.04 -10.62 -16.83
N ILE A 149 8.91 -10.93 -17.45
CA ILE A 149 7.99 -11.97 -16.98
C ILE A 149 8.67 -13.35 -16.96
N ASP A 150 9.50 -13.68 -17.95
CA ASP A 150 10.28 -14.92 -17.96
C ASP A 150 11.31 -14.96 -16.84
N ARG A 151 12.04 -13.87 -16.63
CA ARG A 151 13.08 -13.75 -15.60
C ARG A 151 12.52 -13.74 -14.17
N ARG A 152 11.40 -13.06 -13.94
CA ARG A 152 10.90 -12.74 -12.58
C ARG A 152 9.66 -13.50 -12.16
N TRP A 153 9.05 -14.32 -13.02
CA TRP A 153 7.90 -15.15 -12.66
C TRP A 153 8.12 -15.94 -11.36
N GLY A 154 9.25 -16.65 -11.24
CA GLY A 154 9.56 -17.43 -10.04
C GLY A 154 9.65 -16.58 -8.76
N ALA A 155 10.17 -15.36 -8.85
CA ALA A 155 10.25 -14.43 -7.71
C ALA A 155 8.87 -13.96 -7.26
N LEU A 156 7.99 -13.60 -8.22
CA LEU A 156 6.61 -13.22 -7.96
C LEU A 156 5.82 -14.36 -7.31
N VAL A 157 5.97 -15.59 -7.80
CA VAL A 157 5.28 -16.74 -7.20
C VAL A 157 5.84 -17.06 -5.81
N ARG A 158 7.16 -16.97 -5.59
CA ARG A 158 7.74 -17.15 -4.23
C ARG A 158 7.21 -16.12 -3.24
N TRP A 159 7.04 -14.88 -3.67
CA TRP A 159 6.44 -13.82 -2.85
C TRP A 159 5.03 -14.18 -2.41
N HIS A 160 4.18 -14.57 -3.35
CA HIS A 160 2.82 -14.99 -3.03
C HIS A 160 2.78 -16.25 -2.16
N ARG A 161 3.67 -17.21 -2.43
CA ARG A 161 3.82 -18.43 -1.65
C ARG A 161 4.20 -18.12 -0.20
N TRP A 162 5.17 -17.24 0.03
CA TRP A 162 5.56 -16.82 1.36
C TRP A 162 4.38 -16.21 2.13
N LEU A 163 3.64 -15.27 1.53
CA LEU A 163 2.43 -14.71 2.15
C LEU A 163 1.39 -15.79 2.48
N ALA A 164 1.15 -16.72 1.56
CA ALA A 164 0.17 -17.77 1.73
C ALA A 164 0.53 -18.82 2.80
N HIS A 165 1.81 -18.95 3.17
CA HIS A 165 2.26 -19.96 4.13
C HIS A 165 2.81 -19.37 5.43
N ALA A 166 3.74 -18.42 5.34
CA ALA A 166 4.34 -17.79 6.52
C ALA A 166 3.39 -16.83 7.23
N ARG A 167 2.50 -16.16 6.49
CA ARG A 167 1.53 -15.19 7.05
C ARG A 167 0.11 -15.69 7.18
N ASP A 168 -0.17 -16.93 6.76
CA ASP A 168 -1.45 -17.62 7.00
C ASP A 168 -1.20 -19.06 7.49
N PRO A 169 -0.46 -19.27 8.59
CA PRO A 169 -0.07 -20.59 9.05
C PRO A 169 -1.28 -21.45 9.48
N LEU A 170 -2.41 -20.82 9.80
CA LEU A 170 -3.66 -21.49 10.19
C LEU A 170 -4.61 -21.74 9.01
N GLY A 171 -4.24 -21.34 7.78
CA GLY A 171 -5.07 -21.53 6.58
C GLY A 171 -6.42 -20.81 6.64
N ARG A 172 -6.50 -19.70 7.39
CA ARG A 172 -7.72 -18.91 7.63
C ARG A 172 -8.05 -17.96 6.48
N GLY A 173 -7.15 -17.83 5.49
CA GLY A 173 -7.32 -16.93 4.36
C GLY A 173 -7.21 -15.47 4.77
N ARG A 174 -6.42 -15.15 5.80
CA ARG A 174 -6.10 -13.78 6.20
C ARG A 174 -4.62 -13.65 6.54
N ILE A 175 -4.02 -12.56 6.09
CA ILE A 175 -2.59 -12.26 6.29
C ILE A 175 -2.39 -11.74 7.70
N THR A 176 -1.56 -12.44 8.47
CA THR A 176 -1.06 -12.00 9.76
C THR A 176 0.06 -10.98 9.55
N ILE A 177 -0.04 -9.84 10.22
CA ILE A 177 1.02 -8.84 10.32
C ILE A 177 1.54 -8.76 11.76
N TYR A 178 2.84 -8.52 11.89
CA TYR A 178 3.57 -8.41 13.16
C TYR A 178 3.97 -6.97 13.49
N HIS A 179 3.67 -6.03 12.58
CA HIS A 179 3.90 -4.61 12.78
C HIS A 179 2.85 -3.82 11.98
N GLY A 180 2.29 -2.73 12.51
CA GLY A 180 1.28 -1.93 11.81
C GLY A 180 1.79 -1.32 10.49
N TRP A 181 3.08 -1.00 10.40
CA TRP A 181 3.76 -0.61 9.14
C TRP A 181 3.58 -1.61 8.00
N GLU A 182 3.36 -2.90 8.29
CA GLU A 182 3.11 -3.90 7.24
C GLU A 182 1.75 -3.74 6.55
N SER A 183 0.81 -3.03 7.17
CA SER A 183 -0.45 -2.67 6.53
C SER A 183 -0.31 -1.51 5.55
N GLY A 184 0.82 -0.78 5.58
CA GLY A 184 0.96 0.53 4.94
C GLY A 184 0.06 1.62 5.54
N MET A 185 -0.48 1.41 6.74
CA MET A 185 -1.41 2.33 7.42
C MET A 185 -1.02 2.52 8.89
N ASP A 186 0.16 3.08 9.12
CA ASP A 186 0.95 2.98 10.35
C ASP A 186 0.18 3.27 11.64
N ASN A 187 -0.47 4.45 11.73
CA ASN A 187 -1.22 4.90 12.90
C ASN A 187 -2.74 4.78 12.71
N SER A 188 -3.18 3.87 11.85
CA SER A 188 -4.61 3.66 11.64
C SER A 188 -5.31 3.31 12.96
N PRO A 189 -6.53 3.81 13.23
CA PRO A 189 -7.30 3.43 14.41
C PRO A 189 -7.54 1.92 14.55
N ARG A 190 -7.39 1.17 13.45
CA ARG A 190 -7.38 -0.31 13.44
C ARG A 190 -6.40 -0.88 14.46
N TRP A 191 -5.28 -0.20 14.68
CA TRP A 191 -4.16 -0.72 15.44
C TRP A 191 -4.08 -0.18 16.87
N ASP A 192 -4.95 0.75 17.27
CA ASP A 192 -4.93 1.35 18.63
C ASP A 192 -5.10 0.30 19.73
N GLY A 193 -6.09 -0.58 19.56
CA GLY A 193 -6.32 -1.70 20.47
C GLY A 193 -5.09 -2.61 20.56
N PRO A 194 -4.62 -3.22 19.45
CA PRO A 194 -3.40 -4.02 19.42
C PRO A 194 -2.17 -3.32 20.02
N TYR A 195 -1.87 -2.09 19.59
CA TYR A 195 -0.72 -1.33 20.11
C TYR A 195 -0.85 -0.99 21.59
N SER A 196 -2.07 -0.81 22.14
CA SER A 196 -2.24 -0.57 23.58
C SER A 196 -1.69 -1.68 24.48
N ARG A 197 -1.51 -2.89 23.93
CA ARG A 197 -0.93 -4.05 24.62
C ARG A 197 0.57 -4.20 24.42
N VAL A 198 1.16 -3.45 23.48
CA VAL A 198 2.61 -3.41 23.29
C VAL A 198 3.19 -2.51 24.37
N VAL A 199 3.98 -3.10 25.26
CA VAL A 199 4.64 -2.42 26.38
C VAL A 199 6.14 -2.45 26.13
N PRO A 200 6.74 -1.34 25.64
CA PRO A 200 8.18 -1.26 25.47
C PRO A 200 8.91 -1.57 26.77
N GLY A 201 9.90 -2.46 26.71
CA GLY A 201 10.76 -2.78 27.84
C GLY A 201 11.74 -1.64 28.15
N GLU A 202 12.27 -1.66 29.38
CA GLU A 202 13.28 -0.68 29.85
C GLU A 202 14.58 -0.73 29.03
N ASP A 203 14.82 -1.83 28.32
CA ASP A 203 16.00 -2.04 27.49
C ASP A 203 15.83 -1.56 26.04
N LEU A 204 14.75 -0.82 25.73
CA LEU A 204 14.58 -0.17 24.42
C LEU A 204 15.79 0.76 24.13
N PRO A 205 16.62 0.45 23.13
CA PRO A 205 17.79 1.28 22.85
C PRO A 205 17.38 2.69 22.40
N PRO A 206 18.04 3.76 22.91
CA PRO A 206 17.66 5.14 22.61
C PRO A 206 17.79 5.43 21.11
N TYR A 207 16.96 6.36 20.64
CA TYR A 207 16.92 6.77 19.24
C TYR A 207 16.42 8.21 19.09
N THR A 208 16.65 8.77 17.90
CA THR A 208 16.12 10.08 17.51
C THR A 208 15.25 9.90 16.27
N ARG A 209 14.04 10.47 16.30
CA ARG A 209 13.10 10.43 15.19
C ARG A 209 13.52 11.38 14.07
N ALA A 210 13.87 10.83 12.92
CA ALA A 210 14.20 11.62 11.73
C ALA A 210 12.96 12.16 10.99
N ASP A 211 11.79 11.52 11.15
CA ASP A 211 10.57 11.90 10.44
C ASP A 211 10.05 13.29 10.82
N LEU A 212 10.32 13.73 12.06
CA LEU A 212 9.92 15.03 12.57
C LEU A 212 10.71 16.20 11.96
N GLU A 213 11.90 15.95 11.42
CA GLU A 213 12.74 16.99 10.80
C GLU A 213 12.22 17.42 9.42
N HIS A 214 11.30 16.63 8.83
CA HIS A 214 10.83 16.83 7.46
C HIS A 214 9.39 17.35 7.35
N VAL A 215 8.71 17.56 8.48
CA VAL A 215 7.34 18.08 8.53
C VAL A 215 7.29 19.44 9.22
N ALA A 216 6.41 20.32 8.72
CA ALA A 216 6.22 21.65 9.31
C ALA A 216 5.31 21.64 10.55
N ASP A 217 4.53 20.57 10.73
CA ASP A 217 3.50 20.44 11.77
C ASP A 217 3.54 19.02 12.34
N LEU A 218 3.86 18.91 13.63
CA LEU A 218 4.01 17.63 14.33
C LEU A 218 2.67 16.89 14.45
N SER A 219 1.53 17.58 14.37
CA SER A 219 0.20 16.94 14.41
C SER A 219 -0.09 16.08 13.17
N MET A 220 0.77 16.16 12.15
CA MET A 220 0.69 15.32 10.95
C MET A 220 1.34 13.94 11.13
N ARG A 221 2.02 13.67 12.26
CA ARG A 221 2.82 12.47 12.48
C ARG A 221 2.40 11.71 13.75
N PRO A 222 2.74 10.41 13.86
CA PRO A 222 2.55 9.66 15.10
C PRO A 222 3.28 10.29 16.28
N THR A 223 2.77 10.05 17.48
CA THR A 223 3.34 10.47 18.76
C THR A 223 4.61 9.69 19.11
N ASP A 224 5.39 10.19 20.07
CA ASP A 224 6.60 9.49 20.55
C ASP A 224 6.27 8.13 21.18
N LEU A 225 5.17 8.04 21.94
CA LEU A 225 4.71 6.76 22.51
C LEU A 225 4.32 5.74 21.43
N GLU A 226 3.72 6.19 20.32
CA GLU A 226 3.48 5.31 19.17
C GLU A 226 4.81 4.84 18.56
N TYR A 227 5.79 5.73 18.41
CA TYR A 227 7.13 5.38 17.92
C TYR A 227 7.88 4.41 18.84
N ASP A 228 7.78 4.55 20.16
CA ASP A 228 8.39 3.61 21.12
C ASP A 228 7.85 2.20 20.92
N ARG A 229 6.55 2.06 20.66
CA ARG A 229 5.93 0.76 20.33
C ARG A 229 6.42 0.22 19.00
N TYR A 230 6.54 1.06 17.98
CA TYR A 230 7.05 0.62 16.67
C TYR A 230 8.47 0.07 16.79
N ILE A 231 9.34 0.84 17.45
CA ILE A 231 10.75 0.45 17.60
C ILE A 231 10.90 -0.73 18.57
N TRP A 232 10.03 -0.87 19.57
CA TRP A 232 9.99 -2.07 20.41
C TRP A 232 9.73 -3.34 19.61
N LEU A 233 8.74 -3.33 18.72
CA LEU A 233 8.45 -4.48 17.85
C LEU A 233 9.64 -4.82 16.95
N VAL A 234 10.42 -3.83 16.49
CA VAL A 234 11.68 -4.09 15.78
C VAL A 234 12.68 -4.86 16.66
N GLU A 235 12.81 -4.51 17.95
CA GLU A 235 13.68 -5.26 18.87
C GLU A 235 13.19 -6.69 19.12
N GLU A 236 11.87 -6.92 19.22
CA GLU A 236 11.32 -8.27 19.31
C GLU A 236 11.68 -9.12 18.09
N MET A 237 11.55 -8.56 16.88
CA MET A 237 11.92 -9.24 15.63
C MET A 237 13.42 -9.54 15.59
N LYS A 238 14.27 -8.60 16.03
CA LYS A 238 15.72 -8.81 16.11
C LYS A 238 16.10 -9.92 17.08
N ARG A 239 15.47 -9.97 18.26
CA ARG A 239 15.66 -11.05 19.24
C ARG A 239 15.21 -12.41 18.69
N ALA A 240 14.21 -12.40 17.81
CA ALA A 240 13.72 -13.57 17.09
C ALA A 240 14.55 -13.91 15.83
N HIS A 241 15.62 -13.16 15.52
CA HIS A 241 16.41 -13.29 14.29
C HIS A 241 15.56 -13.23 13.01
N TYR A 242 14.41 -12.54 13.06
CA TYR A 242 13.43 -12.47 11.97
C TYR A 242 12.95 -13.84 11.46
N ASP A 243 13.02 -14.89 12.30
CA ASP A 243 12.60 -16.24 11.94
C ASP A 243 11.07 -16.36 11.95
N ASP A 244 10.49 -16.62 10.76
CA ASP A 244 9.05 -16.81 10.54
C ASP A 244 8.41 -17.85 11.49
N ALA A 245 9.16 -18.87 11.93
CA ALA A 245 8.67 -19.90 12.87
C ALA A 245 8.71 -19.47 14.35
N VAL A 246 9.45 -18.40 14.66
CA VAL A 246 9.61 -17.84 16.01
C VAL A 246 8.69 -16.64 16.21
N LEU A 247 8.54 -15.76 15.22
CA LEU A 247 7.71 -14.54 15.30
C LEU A 247 6.31 -14.75 15.91
N PRO A 248 5.50 -15.78 15.52
CA PRO A 248 4.19 -16.02 16.13
C PRO A 248 4.23 -16.20 17.65
N LYS A 249 5.35 -16.67 18.20
CA LYS A 249 5.49 -17.00 19.62
C LYS A 249 5.89 -15.80 20.47
N VAL A 250 6.56 -14.81 19.89
CA VAL A 250 7.26 -13.75 20.65
C VAL A 250 6.75 -12.34 20.37
N MET A 251 6.11 -12.08 19.22
CA MET A 251 5.70 -10.72 18.86
C MET A 251 4.50 -10.24 19.66
N ASP A 252 4.60 -9.11 20.36
CA ASP A 252 3.49 -8.55 21.15
C ASP A 252 2.35 -8.02 20.27
N PHE A 253 2.65 -7.65 19.03
CA PHE A 253 1.67 -7.28 18.01
C PHE A 253 1.47 -8.43 17.01
N MET A 254 0.23 -8.93 16.89
CA MET A 254 -0.11 -9.98 15.93
C MET A 254 -1.58 -9.84 15.52
N VAL A 255 -1.82 -9.39 14.29
CA VAL A 255 -3.19 -9.12 13.80
C VAL A 255 -3.40 -9.68 12.39
N GLU A 256 -4.58 -10.22 12.11
CA GLU A 256 -5.01 -10.58 10.76
C GLU A 256 -5.53 -9.32 10.06
N ASP A 257 -4.78 -8.79 9.09
CA ASP A 257 -5.12 -7.60 8.32
C ASP A 257 -6.04 -7.96 7.15
N VAL A 258 -7.29 -7.51 7.20
CA VAL A 258 -8.29 -7.86 6.18
C VAL A 258 -8.11 -7.09 4.87
N PHE A 259 -7.52 -5.90 4.92
CA PHE A 259 -7.28 -5.08 3.72
C PHE A 259 -6.12 -5.63 2.89
N VAL A 260 -5.00 -5.98 3.55
CA VAL A 260 -3.86 -6.68 2.92
C VAL A 260 -4.30 -8.03 2.37
N SER A 261 -5.17 -8.75 3.09
CA SER A 261 -5.75 -10.02 2.63
C SER A 261 -6.56 -9.87 1.34
N ALA A 262 -7.37 -8.81 1.23
CA ALA A 262 -8.13 -8.54 0.02
C ALA A 262 -7.23 -8.14 -1.16
N ILE A 263 -6.21 -7.31 -0.92
CA ILE A 263 -5.18 -7.00 -1.93
C ILE A 263 -4.50 -8.29 -2.38
N PHE A 264 -4.15 -9.18 -1.46
CA PHE A 264 -3.49 -10.45 -1.79
C PHE A 264 -4.39 -11.37 -2.64
N ALA A 265 -5.68 -11.47 -2.30
CA ALA A 265 -6.63 -12.22 -3.11
C ALA A 265 -6.69 -11.68 -4.55
N VAL A 266 -6.76 -10.36 -4.71
CA VAL A 266 -6.75 -9.70 -6.03
C VAL A 266 -5.43 -9.92 -6.76
N ALA A 267 -4.30 -9.76 -6.08
CA ALA A 267 -2.97 -9.93 -6.68
C ALA A 267 -2.75 -11.36 -7.15
N CYS A 268 -3.18 -12.36 -6.38
CA CYS A 268 -3.15 -13.77 -6.78
C CYS A 268 -3.98 -14.01 -8.05
N ASP A 269 -5.17 -13.43 -8.12
CA ASP A 269 -6.05 -13.56 -9.29
C ASP A 269 -5.45 -12.90 -10.54
N VAL A 270 -4.87 -11.70 -10.38
CA VAL A 270 -4.18 -10.97 -11.45
C VAL A 270 -2.97 -11.76 -11.95
N LEU A 271 -2.13 -12.26 -11.03
CA LEU A 271 -0.93 -13.01 -11.40
C LEU A 271 -1.27 -14.37 -12.03
N ALA A 272 -2.36 -15.02 -11.60
CA ALA A 272 -2.85 -16.25 -12.24
C ALA A 272 -3.28 -15.99 -13.69
N THR A 273 -4.03 -14.93 -13.95
CA THR A 273 -4.42 -14.54 -15.32
C THR A 273 -3.18 -14.23 -16.18
N ILE A 274 -2.20 -13.50 -15.64
CA ILE A 274 -0.91 -13.28 -16.35
C ILE A 274 -0.22 -14.63 -16.63
N GLY A 275 -0.23 -15.56 -15.69
CA GLY A 275 0.34 -16.88 -15.87
C GLY A 275 -0.32 -17.67 -16.99
N GLU A 276 -1.64 -17.58 -17.13
CA GLU A 276 -2.40 -18.18 -18.23
C GLU A 276 -2.04 -17.53 -19.58
N ASP A 277 -2.09 -16.20 -19.65
CA ASP A 277 -1.82 -15.43 -20.87
C ASP A 277 -0.40 -15.64 -21.40
N TYR A 278 0.57 -15.82 -20.50
CA TYR A 278 1.99 -15.97 -20.82
C TYR A 278 2.52 -17.40 -20.64
N SER A 279 1.62 -18.39 -20.64
CA SER A 279 1.94 -19.83 -20.65
C SER A 279 2.92 -20.27 -19.55
N LYS A 280 2.73 -19.76 -18.34
CA LYS A 280 3.52 -20.11 -17.16
C LYS A 280 3.14 -21.48 -16.60
N PRO A 281 3.96 -22.07 -15.70
CA PRO A 281 3.70 -23.40 -15.17
C PRO A 281 2.28 -23.53 -14.60
N ARG A 282 1.54 -24.54 -15.07
CA ARG A 282 0.14 -24.77 -14.65
C ARG A 282 0.00 -25.00 -13.14
N SER A 283 1.04 -25.53 -12.49
CA SER A 283 1.07 -25.69 -11.03
C SER A 283 1.03 -24.34 -10.32
N ASP A 284 1.81 -23.36 -10.78
CA ASP A 284 1.84 -22.03 -10.18
C ASP A 284 0.51 -21.32 -10.38
N VAL A 285 -0.07 -21.39 -11.60
CA VAL A 285 -1.39 -20.83 -11.88
C VAL A 285 -2.46 -21.44 -10.98
N ARG A 286 -2.46 -22.76 -10.80
CA ARG A 286 -3.40 -23.46 -9.91
C ARG A 286 -3.25 -22.99 -8.46
N ASP A 287 -2.02 -22.90 -7.96
CA ASP A 287 -1.74 -22.46 -6.59
C ASP A 287 -2.20 -21.00 -6.39
N LEU A 288 -1.93 -20.10 -7.36
CA LEU A 288 -2.37 -18.71 -7.34
C LEU A 288 -3.91 -18.58 -7.32
N ARG A 289 -4.62 -19.36 -8.16
CA ARG A 289 -6.10 -19.40 -8.13
C ARG A 289 -6.62 -19.89 -6.77
N ALA A 290 -6.01 -20.95 -6.23
CA ALA A 290 -6.39 -21.49 -4.92
C ALA A 290 -6.18 -20.47 -3.78
N TRP A 291 -5.06 -19.73 -3.80
CA TRP A 291 -4.83 -18.66 -2.83
C TRP A 291 -5.83 -17.50 -3.02
N SER A 292 -6.10 -17.07 -4.26
CA SER A 292 -7.13 -16.05 -4.54
C SER A 292 -8.47 -16.41 -3.89
N ASP A 293 -8.95 -17.65 -4.10
CA ASP A 293 -10.22 -18.08 -3.54
C ASP A 293 -10.20 -18.24 -2.02
N ARG A 294 -9.11 -18.77 -1.45
CA ARG A 294 -8.94 -18.89 0.01
C ARG A 294 -8.98 -17.53 0.70
N PHE A 295 -8.23 -16.55 0.21
CA PHE A 295 -8.17 -15.23 0.84
C PHE A 295 -9.43 -14.41 0.59
N LYS A 296 -10.07 -14.55 -0.58
CA LYS A 296 -11.42 -13.99 -0.81
C LYS A 296 -12.43 -14.54 0.19
N ALA A 297 -12.42 -15.85 0.45
CA ALA A 297 -13.28 -16.47 1.46
C ALA A 297 -12.94 -15.97 2.88
N GLY A 298 -11.65 -15.85 3.22
CA GLY A 298 -11.21 -15.34 4.52
C GLY A 298 -11.61 -13.89 4.79
N VAL A 299 -11.60 -13.03 3.76
CA VAL A 299 -12.11 -11.65 3.82
C VAL A 299 -13.63 -11.61 4.00
N VAL A 300 -14.38 -12.45 3.28
CA VAL A 300 -15.84 -12.55 3.42
C VAL A 300 -16.23 -13.06 4.81
N ALA A 301 -15.48 -14.00 5.37
CA ALA A 301 -15.69 -14.52 6.73
C ALA A 301 -15.47 -13.45 7.82
N ALA A 302 -14.59 -12.49 7.57
CA ALA A 302 -14.36 -11.37 8.49
C ALA A 302 -15.45 -10.28 8.40
N ALA A 303 -16.21 -10.24 7.30
CA ALA A 303 -17.22 -9.23 7.07
C ALA A 303 -18.45 -9.40 7.98
N ASN A 304 -19.02 -8.27 8.42
CA ASN A 304 -20.26 -8.22 9.17
C ASN A 304 -21.45 -8.67 8.29
N ASP A 305 -22.37 -9.44 8.86
CA ASP A 305 -23.50 -10.02 8.13
C ASP A 305 -24.54 -8.99 7.69
N ARG A 306 -24.66 -7.86 8.42
CA ARG A 306 -25.66 -6.83 8.16
C ARG A 306 -25.26 -5.88 7.04
N ASN A 307 -24.01 -5.42 7.03
CA ASN A 307 -23.57 -4.35 6.12
C ASN A 307 -22.38 -4.73 5.23
N GLY A 308 -21.82 -5.93 5.38
CA GLY A 308 -20.66 -6.38 4.60
C GLY A 308 -19.33 -5.74 4.99
N ALA A 309 -19.28 -4.86 6.00
CA ALA A 309 -18.05 -4.22 6.45
C ALA A 309 -17.07 -5.25 7.02
N ALA A 310 -15.86 -5.30 6.47
CA ALA A 310 -14.79 -6.17 6.95
C ALA A 310 -14.20 -5.70 8.28
N ARG A 311 -13.65 -6.64 9.04
CA ARG A 311 -13.02 -6.43 10.35
C ARG A 311 -11.65 -7.09 10.36
N ASP A 312 -10.67 -6.42 10.94
CA ASP A 312 -9.39 -7.04 11.27
C ASP A 312 -9.57 -7.95 12.50
N TYR A 313 -8.61 -8.83 12.78
CA TYR A 313 -8.68 -9.71 13.95
C TYR A 313 -7.40 -9.62 14.78
N ASP A 314 -7.52 -9.34 16.07
CA ASP A 314 -6.38 -9.37 16.98
C ASP A 314 -6.17 -10.79 17.50
N LEU A 315 -5.02 -11.39 17.18
CA LEU A 315 -4.70 -12.76 17.57
C LEU A 315 -4.23 -12.86 19.02
N ARG A 316 -3.66 -11.80 19.60
CA ARG A 316 -3.24 -11.75 21.01
C ARG A 316 -4.42 -11.58 21.95
N ALA A 317 -5.40 -10.78 21.55
CA ALA A 317 -6.63 -10.55 22.32
C ALA A 317 -7.79 -11.50 21.94
N GLY A 318 -7.67 -12.24 20.83
CA GLY A 318 -8.69 -13.19 20.39
C GLY A 318 -10.01 -12.53 19.97
N GLN A 319 -9.97 -11.31 19.45
CA GLN A 319 -11.17 -10.51 19.17
C GLN A 319 -11.15 -9.80 17.82
N TRP A 320 -12.35 -9.59 17.26
CA TRP A 320 -12.52 -8.74 16.08
C TRP A 320 -12.26 -7.28 16.41
N ILE A 321 -11.53 -6.60 15.52
CA ILE A 321 -11.29 -5.17 15.58
C ILE A 321 -12.36 -4.49 14.75
N ASN A 322 -13.18 -3.67 15.41
CA ASN A 322 -14.18 -2.84 14.73
C ASN A 322 -13.63 -1.42 14.64
N SER A 323 -13.44 -0.92 13.43
CA SER A 323 -13.03 0.46 13.17
C SER A 323 -13.87 1.04 12.04
N GLU A 324 -14.01 2.36 12.00
CA GLU A 324 -14.68 3.08 10.90
C GLU A 324 -13.65 3.63 9.90
N THR A 325 -12.77 2.74 9.40
CA THR A 325 -11.67 3.10 8.48
C THR A 325 -11.94 2.60 7.07
N ILE A 326 -11.17 3.09 6.09
CA ILE A 326 -11.27 2.66 4.69
C ILE A 326 -11.07 1.14 4.50
N ALA A 327 -10.39 0.47 5.45
CA ALA A 327 -10.14 -0.97 5.42
C ALA A 327 -11.43 -1.81 5.48
N VAL A 328 -12.53 -1.28 6.02
CA VAL A 328 -13.82 -2.00 6.05
C VAL A 328 -14.36 -2.35 4.66
N PHE A 329 -13.87 -1.65 3.63
CA PHE A 329 -14.23 -1.84 2.23
C PHE A 329 -13.37 -2.87 1.51
N ALA A 330 -12.49 -3.59 2.20
CA ALA A 330 -11.69 -4.68 1.65
C ALA A 330 -12.49 -5.65 0.73
N PRO A 331 -13.73 -6.07 1.05
CA PRO A 331 -14.50 -6.95 0.19
C PRO A 331 -14.90 -6.33 -1.15
N LEU A 332 -14.93 -4.99 -1.29
CA LEU A 332 -15.18 -4.34 -2.57
C LEU A 332 -14.01 -4.53 -3.54
N LEU A 333 -12.80 -4.74 -3.03
CA LEU A 333 -11.60 -5.02 -3.85
C LEU A 333 -11.65 -6.44 -4.43
N CYS A 334 -11.82 -7.45 -3.56
CA CYS A 334 -11.69 -8.86 -3.95
C CYS A 334 -13.02 -9.56 -4.32
N GLY A 335 -14.16 -8.95 -4.00
CA GLY A 335 -15.48 -9.55 -4.17
C GLY A 335 -15.76 -10.70 -3.18
N GLY A 336 -16.78 -11.50 -3.48
CA GLY A 336 -17.17 -12.68 -2.71
C GLY A 336 -18.33 -12.48 -1.74
N LEU A 337 -18.73 -11.23 -1.45
CA LEU A 337 -19.94 -10.96 -0.67
C LEU A 337 -21.20 -11.37 -1.43
N SER A 338 -22.27 -11.67 -0.68
CA SER A 338 -23.60 -11.76 -1.27
C SER A 338 -24.02 -10.42 -1.88
N ARG A 339 -24.88 -10.45 -2.91
CA ARG A 339 -25.37 -9.24 -3.59
C ARG A 339 -25.98 -8.23 -2.62
N GLU A 340 -26.68 -8.68 -1.58
CA GLU A 340 -27.27 -7.80 -0.57
C GLU A 340 -26.22 -7.11 0.29
N ARG A 341 -25.25 -7.88 0.82
CA ARG A 341 -24.16 -7.35 1.65
C ARG A 341 -23.26 -6.41 0.87
N GLU A 342 -22.93 -6.74 -0.38
CA GLU A 342 -22.15 -5.86 -1.25
C GLU A 342 -22.89 -4.56 -1.56
N ARG A 343 -24.20 -4.61 -1.84
CA ARG A 343 -25.02 -3.39 -2.01
C ARG A 343 -25.08 -2.56 -0.74
N ALA A 344 -25.13 -3.18 0.44
CA ALA A 344 -25.09 -2.46 1.71
C ALA A 344 -23.72 -1.79 1.94
N LEU A 345 -22.63 -2.49 1.62
CA LEU A 345 -21.27 -1.97 1.73
C LEU A 345 -21.02 -0.81 0.76
N LEU A 346 -21.52 -0.90 -0.48
CA LEU A 346 -21.48 0.20 -1.45
C LEU A 346 -22.30 1.41 -0.97
N ARG A 347 -23.46 1.20 -0.35
CA ARG A 347 -24.23 2.32 0.27
C ARG A 347 -23.47 2.97 1.43
N LEU A 348 -22.68 2.20 2.18
CA LEU A 348 -21.81 2.75 3.22
C LEU A 348 -20.66 3.57 2.60
N PHE A 349 -20.02 3.05 1.54
CA PHE A 349 -18.93 3.71 0.82
C PHE A 349 -19.38 5.04 0.18
N ASP A 350 -20.50 5.01 -0.55
CA ASP A 350 -21.09 6.17 -1.23
C ASP A 350 -21.83 7.11 -0.26
N GLY A 351 -21.99 6.72 1.01
CA GLY A 351 -22.87 7.38 1.99
C GLY A 351 -22.20 8.49 2.83
N PRO A 352 -22.95 9.12 3.75
CA PRO A 352 -22.50 10.28 4.53
C PRO A 352 -21.40 9.95 5.55
N ARG A 353 -21.06 8.68 5.76
CA ARG A 353 -19.93 8.27 6.60
C ARG A 353 -18.59 8.33 5.87
N PHE A 354 -18.58 8.32 4.54
CA PHE A 354 -17.38 8.31 3.71
C PHE A 354 -17.56 9.26 2.52
N CYS A 355 -17.56 8.78 1.28
CA CYS A 355 -17.49 9.62 0.08
C CYS A 355 -18.66 10.61 -0.05
N GLY A 356 -19.81 10.34 0.57
CA GLY A 356 -20.99 11.22 0.55
C GLY A 356 -21.10 12.16 1.74
N HIS A 357 -20.06 12.28 2.59
CA HIS A 357 -20.08 13.21 3.72
C HIS A 357 -20.18 14.66 3.22
N PRO A 358 -21.11 15.48 3.75
CA PRO A 358 -21.48 16.78 3.17
C PRO A 358 -20.34 17.80 3.16
N ASP A 359 -19.41 17.69 4.10
CA ASP A 359 -18.31 18.67 4.25
C ASP A 359 -17.04 18.29 3.47
N LEU A 360 -17.00 17.14 2.78
CA LEU A 360 -15.82 16.75 2.02
C LEU A 360 -15.58 17.69 0.84
N ARG A 361 -14.33 18.11 0.68
CA ARG A 361 -13.91 18.94 -0.45
C ARG A 361 -14.02 18.21 -1.79
N PHE A 362 -13.71 16.92 -1.77
CA PHE A 362 -13.68 16.00 -2.90
C PHE A 362 -14.40 14.72 -2.52
N THR A 363 -15.21 14.17 -3.42
CA THR A 363 -16.03 12.96 -3.17
C THR A 363 -15.21 11.67 -3.36
N VAL A 364 -14.15 11.55 -2.54
CA VAL A 364 -13.20 10.44 -2.47
C VAL A 364 -13.10 9.94 -1.02
N PRO A 365 -12.74 8.66 -0.78
CA PRO A 365 -12.84 8.08 0.56
C PRO A 365 -11.75 8.62 1.50
N PRO A 366 -12.11 9.16 2.68
CA PRO A 366 -11.15 9.44 3.73
C PRO A 366 -10.63 8.13 4.35
N SER A 367 -9.40 8.16 4.90
CA SER A 367 -8.78 7.00 5.55
C SER A 367 -9.57 6.53 6.78
N THR A 368 -10.17 7.47 7.51
CA THR A 368 -11.09 7.23 8.63
C THR A 368 -12.36 8.05 8.42
N SER A 369 -13.52 7.47 8.75
CA SER A 369 -14.83 8.12 8.61
C SER A 369 -14.86 9.45 9.36
N PRO A 370 -15.29 10.58 8.74
CA PRO A 370 -15.32 11.89 9.39
C PRO A 370 -16.23 12.00 10.61
N ILE A 371 -17.14 11.03 10.79
CA ILE A 371 -18.04 10.98 11.94
C ILE A 371 -17.57 10.00 13.05
N SER A 372 -16.44 9.32 12.84
CA SER A 372 -15.82 8.47 13.86
C SER A 372 -15.23 9.33 14.97
N ALA A 373 -15.26 8.83 16.21
CA ALA A 373 -14.55 9.46 17.33
C ALA A 373 -13.01 9.48 17.13
N ASP A 374 -12.49 8.55 16.32
CA ASP A 374 -11.07 8.42 16.03
C ASP A 374 -10.61 9.36 14.89
N PHE A 375 -11.55 10.07 14.26
CA PHE A 375 -11.23 10.94 13.14
C PHE A 375 -10.35 12.12 13.56
N ARG A 376 -9.24 12.30 12.85
CA ARG A 376 -8.33 13.43 12.95
C ARG A 376 -8.04 13.92 11.52
N PRO A 377 -8.46 15.13 11.13
CA PRO A 377 -8.43 15.56 9.73
C PRO A 377 -7.02 15.69 9.13
N ARG A 378 -6.00 15.83 9.98
CA ARG A 378 -4.61 16.10 9.56
C ARG A 378 -3.63 14.97 9.88
N GLU A 379 -4.04 14.02 10.71
CA GLU A 379 -3.14 13.06 11.34
C GLU A 379 -3.05 11.76 10.55
N TYR A 380 -2.28 11.78 9.47
CA TYR A 380 -1.83 10.58 8.74
C TYR A 380 -2.97 9.62 8.32
N TRP A 381 -3.08 8.41 8.87
CA TRP A 381 -4.13 7.43 8.52
C TRP A 381 -5.42 7.54 9.37
N ARG A 382 -5.53 8.59 10.20
CA ARG A 382 -6.69 8.82 11.08
C ARG A 382 -7.76 9.73 10.50
N GLY A 383 -7.72 10.05 9.19
CA GLY A 383 -8.72 10.93 8.60
C GLY A 383 -8.42 11.44 7.19
N PRO A 384 -7.18 11.90 6.89
CA PRO A 384 -6.83 12.40 5.56
C PRO A 384 -7.24 11.51 4.39
N VAL A 385 -7.39 12.13 3.23
CA VAL A 385 -7.62 11.47 1.95
C VAL A 385 -6.28 11.15 1.28
N TRP A 386 -6.11 9.92 0.84
CA TRP A 386 -4.87 9.42 0.25
C TRP A 386 -5.04 9.15 -1.25
N PRO A 387 -4.35 9.87 -2.15
CA PRO A 387 -4.46 9.66 -3.59
C PRO A 387 -4.19 8.22 -4.03
N VAL A 388 -3.25 7.54 -3.37
CA VAL A 388 -2.94 6.12 -3.62
C VAL A 388 -4.15 5.19 -3.33
N MET A 389 -4.94 5.50 -2.30
CA MET A 389 -6.15 4.74 -2.00
C MET A 389 -7.26 5.04 -3.00
N THR A 390 -7.44 6.31 -3.37
CA THR A 390 -8.37 6.69 -4.44
C THR A 390 -8.05 5.94 -5.74
N TRP A 391 -6.77 5.85 -6.10
CA TRP A 391 -6.32 5.10 -7.27
C TRP A 391 -6.62 3.60 -7.13
N LEU A 392 -6.25 2.97 -6.01
CA LEU A 392 -6.47 1.54 -5.79
C LEU A 392 -7.95 1.16 -5.87
N PHE A 393 -8.83 1.94 -5.23
CA PHE A 393 -10.28 1.71 -5.31
C PHE A 393 -10.83 2.00 -6.71
N SER A 394 -10.37 3.06 -7.38
CA SER A 394 -10.77 3.36 -8.76
C SER A 394 -10.41 2.22 -9.72
N TRP A 395 -9.17 1.71 -9.65
CA TRP A 395 -8.69 0.58 -10.45
C TRP A 395 -9.47 -0.70 -10.14
N ALA A 396 -9.66 -1.02 -8.85
CA ALA A 396 -10.42 -2.21 -8.44
C ALA A 396 -11.87 -2.12 -8.91
N PHE A 397 -12.53 -0.96 -8.82
CA PHE A 397 -13.90 -0.78 -9.28
C PHE A 397 -14.03 -0.94 -10.79
N ALA A 398 -13.06 -0.48 -11.59
CA ALA A 398 -13.03 -0.77 -13.02
C ALA A 398 -12.93 -2.28 -13.27
N ARG A 399 -12.04 -2.97 -12.54
CA ARG A 399 -11.91 -4.44 -12.60
C ARG A 399 -13.19 -5.18 -12.20
N ARG A 400 -13.98 -4.65 -11.26
CA ARG A 400 -15.29 -5.19 -10.84
C ARG A 400 -16.42 -4.88 -11.84
N GLY A 401 -16.15 -4.12 -12.91
CA GLY A 401 -17.14 -3.69 -13.90
C GLY A 401 -17.98 -2.48 -13.45
N TRP A 402 -17.59 -1.79 -12.38
CA TRP A 402 -18.27 -0.59 -11.89
C TRP A 402 -17.68 0.68 -12.51
N THR A 403 -17.72 0.76 -13.84
CA THR A 403 -17.05 1.81 -14.64
C THR A 403 -17.41 3.22 -14.20
N GLU A 404 -18.69 3.50 -13.92
CA GLU A 404 -19.12 4.83 -13.46
C GLU A 404 -18.54 5.20 -12.09
N ARG A 405 -18.52 4.25 -11.13
CA ARG A 405 -17.90 4.49 -9.81
C ARG A 405 -16.40 4.74 -9.92
N SER A 406 -15.73 3.94 -10.75
CA SER A 406 -14.31 4.10 -11.06
C SER A 406 -14.03 5.49 -11.66
N ALA A 407 -14.84 5.91 -12.64
CA ALA A 407 -14.71 7.20 -13.31
C ALA A 407 -14.89 8.38 -12.35
N ARG A 408 -15.86 8.33 -11.43
CA ARG A 408 -16.07 9.38 -10.41
C ARG A 408 -14.87 9.52 -9.47
N LEU A 409 -14.32 8.41 -8.97
CA LEU A 409 -13.13 8.45 -8.12
C LEU A 409 -11.92 9.02 -8.86
N ARG A 410 -11.74 8.65 -10.13
CA ARG A 410 -10.69 9.20 -11.00
C ARG A 410 -10.88 10.71 -11.22
N GLU A 411 -12.09 11.16 -11.53
CA GLU A 411 -12.39 12.58 -11.76
C GLU A 411 -12.09 13.42 -10.52
N GLU A 412 -12.58 12.98 -9.35
CA GLU A 412 -12.39 13.71 -8.10
C GLU A 412 -10.95 13.64 -7.59
N GLY A 413 -10.26 12.51 -7.77
CA GLY A 413 -8.82 12.37 -7.49
C GLY A 413 -7.98 13.29 -8.36
N LEU A 414 -8.27 13.39 -9.66
CA LEU A 414 -7.62 14.35 -10.54
C LEU A 414 -7.93 15.79 -10.13
N ARG A 415 -9.18 16.09 -9.75
CA ARG A 415 -9.58 17.42 -9.26
C ARG A 415 -8.78 17.81 -8.01
N GLN A 416 -8.59 16.88 -7.07
CA GLN A 416 -7.76 17.05 -5.88
C GLN A 416 -6.31 17.34 -6.22
N ALA A 417 -5.72 16.62 -7.17
CA ALA A 417 -4.32 16.77 -7.57
C ALA A 417 -4.05 17.98 -8.49
N THR A 418 -5.06 18.77 -8.90
CA THR A 418 -4.86 19.90 -9.83
C THR A 418 -3.98 21.03 -9.29
N ASP A 419 -3.74 21.08 -7.98
CA ASP A 419 -2.82 22.01 -7.34
C ASP A 419 -1.35 21.75 -7.73
N GLY A 420 -1.03 20.55 -8.20
CA GLY A 420 0.31 20.12 -8.59
C GLY A 420 1.28 19.97 -7.41
N ALA A 421 0.79 19.88 -6.18
CA ALA A 421 1.62 19.65 -4.99
C ALA A 421 2.13 18.20 -4.92
N PHE A 422 1.32 17.26 -5.45
CA PHE A 422 1.53 15.82 -5.35
C PHE A 422 1.77 15.40 -3.90
N ALA A 423 0.88 15.83 -3.02
CA ALA A 423 0.98 15.55 -1.59
C ALA A 423 0.84 14.05 -1.30
N GLU A 424 1.39 13.61 -0.17
CA GLU A 424 1.24 12.27 0.36
C GLU A 424 -0.24 11.99 0.70
N TYR A 425 -0.90 12.95 1.34
CA TYR A 425 -2.33 12.96 1.64
C TYR A 425 -2.86 14.39 1.72
N TYR A 426 -4.18 14.53 1.74
CA TYR A 426 -4.88 15.81 1.73
C TYR A 426 -5.88 15.90 2.88
N GLU A 427 -6.01 17.07 3.47
CA GLU A 427 -7.01 17.36 4.49
C GLU A 427 -8.42 17.24 3.87
N PRO A 428 -9.36 16.46 4.45
CA PRO A 428 -10.60 16.05 3.77
C PRO A 428 -11.59 17.18 3.46
N PHE A 429 -11.61 18.27 4.23
CA PHE A 429 -12.65 19.31 4.17
C PHE A 429 -12.19 20.57 3.41
N THR A 430 -10.92 20.91 3.52
CA THR A 430 -10.28 22.08 2.94
C THR A 430 -9.56 21.73 1.64
N GLY A 431 -9.06 20.50 1.52
CA GLY A 431 -8.17 20.09 0.44
C GLY A 431 -6.73 20.59 0.59
N GLU A 432 -6.31 21.00 1.80
CA GLU A 432 -4.91 21.34 2.09
C GLU A 432 -4.00 20.13 1.80
N ALA A 433 -2.90 20.36 1.11
CA ALA A 433 -1.85 19.37 0.88
C ALA A 433 -1.05 19.13 2.18
N LEU A 434 -0.99 17.87 2.63
CA LEU A 434 -0.35 17.46 3.89
C LEU A 434 0.71 16.36 3.65
N GLY A 435 1.49 16.05 4.70
CA GLY A 435 2.56 15.05 4.63
C GLY A 435 3.71 15.49 3.72
N SER A 436 4.40 14.52 3.10
CA SER A 436 5.42 14.86 2.12
C SER A 436 4.79 15.45 0.86
N MET A 437 5.32 16.57 0.39
CA MET A 437 5.09 17.02 -0.98
C MET A 437 5.90 16.18 -1.96
N GLN A 438 5.55 16.26 -3.24
CA GLN A 438 6.26 15.53 -4.30
C GLN A 438 6.35 14.01 -4.06
N GLN A 439 5.28 13.42 -3.51
CA GLN A 439 5.19 12.00 -3.25
C GLN A 439 5.02 11.22 -4.56
N SER A 440 5.90 10.24 -4.78
CA SER A 440 6.04 9.53 -6.05
C SER A 440 4.75 8.79 -6.46
N TRP A 441 4.06 8.14 -5.52
CA TRP A 441 2.82 7.41 -5.83
C TRP A 441 1.64 8.30 -6.27
N THR A 442 1.68 9.60 -5.95
CA THR A 442 0.59 10.56 -6.19
C THR A 442 0.77 11.07 -7.61
N ALA A 443 2.02 11.38 -7.97
CA ALA A 443 2.40 11.60 -9.37
C ALA A 443 2.08 10.36 -10.23
N ALA A 444 2.38 9.16 -9.75
CA ALA A 444 2.08 7.93 -10.48
C ALA A 444 0.57 7.71 -10.69
N SER A 445 -0.25 7.94 -9.65
CA SER A 445 -1.71 7.87 -9.75
C SER A 445 -2.26 8.84 -10.79
N VAL A 446 -1.74 10.06 -10.82
CA VAL A 446 -2.09 11.09 -11.81
C VAL A 446 -1.70 10.68 -13.23
N LEU A 447 -0.50 10.13 -13.42
CA LEU A 447 -0.03 9.67 -14.73
C LEU A 447 -0.91 8.55 -15.28
N ASP A 448 -1.22 7.56 -14.44
CA ASP A 448 -2.06 6.43 -14.83
C ASP A 448 -3.51 6.85 -15.13
N TRP A 449 -4.06 7.81 -14.38
CA TRP A 449 -5.37 8.34 -14.69
C TRP A 449 -5.41 9.18 -15.96
N LEU A 450 -4.33 9.87 -16.33
CA LEU A 450 -4.30 10.76 -17.51
C LEU A 450 -3.86 10.07 -18.80
N ASP A 451 -3.35 8.84 -18.72
CA ASP A 451 -3.17 7.92 -19.85
C ASP A 451 -4.52 7.43 -20.40
#